data_AF-A0A2J6RZ59-F1
#
_entry.id   AF-A0A2J6RZ59-F1
#
_cell.length_a   1.000
_cell.length_b   1.000
_cell.length_c   1.000
_cell.angle_alpha   90.00
_cell.angle_beta   90.00
_cell.angle_gamma   90.00
#
_symmetry.space_group_name_H-M   'P 1'
#
loop_
_entity.id
_entity.type
_entity.pdbx_description
1 polymer ?
#
loop_
_entity_poly.entity_id
_entity_poly.type
_entity_poly.pdbx_seq_one_letter_code
_entity_poly.pdbx_strand_id
1 'polypeptide(L)'
;MAMLLQLIFALSAFIGLGSAISDALAAEFGYPAGVDVWCGKAYRATNSSFEPGGWLDMPALSHTPLLDLSIRPRTNLYLSVEEYASVIIDAPISYMDGHAFVNGSFNKQDNLTSPFDTLFIDVSVVESGLDLISGQNITINTTNNELGFFLSGLTARLEPYELVITGASGDGAQFYTATTQLYYIPARTDGGSVTKIDNLYGGLLVQDYLSNSTAWTPLFPYTFYVSWDGWLELSIDNLRVFKDKGYNIIHIVPNAGLANEAFDFDELDEFLDVMDEIELWLMFDMRWTYKNLTSVEMQVNRLKARKSMLLYYTGDEPDGQVDALNATKITYDLIKSLDPWHPVSLCLNCLNYYFEEYTLGADIIMTDPYPIAVNTSWSTQYDTVCNTTYGCCGCDDCDGNFEDVPNRLDLYSQYQDILNLPKKPLWGVPQAFGNETFWARYPTPEEEVVMNMLFVNHGAKGIAMWDYPTEPDLANVTSALSKVLTSNTVSSFLLGSFHAQLSVDGLPRVDAASWIVGSQLLISVVNKNYVESPMANWKKPSGAVTGN
;
A
#
# COMPACT_ATOMS: atom_id res chain seq x y z
N MET A 1 35.63 23.56 22.51
CA MET A 1 36.39 23.45 21.26
C MET A 1 35.39 22.89 20.26
N ALA A 2 34.72 23.80 19.55
CA ALA A 2 33.57 23.53 18.71
C ALA A 2 34.04 22.81 17.44
N MET A 3 33.57 21.58 17.23
CA MET A 3 33.81 20.85 15.99
C MET A 3 32.58 21.05 15.12
N LEU A 4 32.80 21.85 14.09
CA LEU A 4 31.91 22.16 12.99
C LEU A 4 31.60 20.85 12.25
N LEU A 5 30.46 20.22 12.51
CA LEU A 5 29.89 19.25 11.57
C LEU A 5 29.36 20.08 10.41
N GLN A 6 30.15 20.19 9.35
CA GLN A 6 29.58 20.50 8.04
C GLN A 6 28.72 19.29 7.66
N LEU A 7 27.41 19.37 7.92
CA LEU A 7 26.45 18.60 7.15
C LEU A 7 26.72 18.97 5.69
N ILE A 8 27.39 18.09 4.97
CA ILE A 8 27.25 18.04 3.53
C ILE A 8 25.78 17.71 3.35
N PHE A 9 24.98 18.71 3.02
CA PHE A 9 23.68 18.51 2.41
C PHE A 9 23.94 17.60 1.23
N ALA A 10 23.68 16.31 1.39
CA ALA A 10 23.19 15.55 0.26
C ALA A 10 22.01 16.39 -0.21
N LEU A 11 22.14 17.02 -1.37
CA LEU A 11 20.96 17.27 -2.15
C LEU A 11 20.38 15.86 -2.30
N SER A 12 19.39 15.49 -1.48
CA SER A 12 18.31 14.59 -1.88
C SER A 12 17.61 15.32 -3.00
N ALA A 13 18.32 15.44 -4.11
CA ALA A 13 17.75 15.96 -5.30
C ALA A 13 16.78 14.86 -5.67
N PHE A 14 15.49 15.19 -5.67
CA PHE A 14 14.72 14.90 -6.86
C PHE A 14 15.47 15.50 -8.08
N ILE A 15 16.60 14.91 -8.44
CA ILE A 15 16.93 14.64 -9.82
C ILE A 15 16.13 13.36 -10.17
N GLY A 16 14.81 13.49 -10.07
CA GLY A 16 14.05 13.33 -11.29
C GLY A 16 14.66 14.31 -12.28
N LEU A 17 15.74 13.91 -12.95
CA LEU A 17 15.84 14.19 -14.37
C LEU A 17 14.53 13.62 -14.90
N GLY A 18 13.47 14.43 -14.87
CA GLY A 18 12.29 14.22 -15.68
C GLY A 18 12.81 14.30 -17.09
N SER A 19 13.40 13.19 -17.54
CA SER A 19 13.59 12.96 -18.95
C SER A 19 12.20 13.03 -19.50
N ALA A 20 12.00 13.92 -20.48
CA ALA A 20 10.77 13.96 -21.23
C ALA A 20 10.30 12.54 -21.51
N ILE A 21 9.04 12.28 -21.20
CA ILE A 21 8.37 11.04 -21.61
C ILE A 21 8.76 10.77 -23.06
N SER A 22 9.19 9.54 -23.36
CA SER A 22 9.67 9.23 -24.71
C SER A 22 8.57 9.52 -25.74
N ASP A 23 8.91 9.96 -26.94
CA ASP A 23 7.91 10.27 -27.98
C ASP A 23 6.96 9.09 -28.26
N ALA A 24 7.46 7.85 -28.11
CA ALA A 24 6.65 6.65 -28.26
C ALA A 24 5.60 6.53 -27.15
N LEU A 25 6.00 6.75 -25.89
CA LEU A 25 5.11 6.67 -24.74
C LEU A 25 4.14 7.86 -24.72
N ALA A 26 4.60 9.07 -25.07
CA ALA A 26 3.75 10.23 -25.24
C ALA A 26 2.65 9.97 -26.29
N ALA A 27 3.00 9.33 -27.41
CA ALA A 27 2.02 8.95 -28.42
C ALA A 27 1.01 7.89 -27.93
N GLU A 28 1.44 6.95 -27.07
CA GLU A 28 0.56 5.94 -26.46
C GLU A 28 -0.52 6.58 -25.58
N PHE A 29 -0.12 7.56 -24.75
CA PHE A 29 -1.04 8.30 -23.89
C PHE A 29 -1.77 9.47 -24.60
N GLY A 30 -1.42 9.77 -25.86
CA GLY A 30 -2.00 10.89 -26.59
C GLY A 30 -1.49 12.27 -26.15
N TYR A 31 -0.33 12.32 -25.50
CA TYR A 31 0.30 13.55 -25.04
C TYR A 31 1.07 14.27 -26.14
N PRO A 32 1.19 15.61 -26.08
CA PRO A 32 2.00 16.34 -27.03
C PRO A 32 3.47 15.94 -26.92
N ALA A 33 4.13 15.69 -28.06
CA ALA A 33 5.53 15.29 -28.10
C ALA A 33 6.46 16.33 -27.45
N GLY A 34 7.43 15.86 -26.67
CA GLY A 34 8.41 16.71 -25.97
C GLY A 34 7.84 17.55 -24.82
N VAL A 35 6.67 17.19 -24.28
CA VAL A 35 6.11 17.81 -23.07
C VAL A 35 6.42 16.94 -21.85
N ASP A 36 6.95 17.56 -20.81
CA ASP A 36 7.19 16.86 -19.55
C ASP A 36 5.90 16.84 -18.73
N VAL A 37 5.57 15.64 -18.22
CA VAL A 37 4.32 15.36 -17.53
C VAL A 37 4.56 14.79 -16.12
N TRP A 38 3.64 15.09 -15.21
CA TRP A 38 3.51 14.48 -13.89
C TRP A 38 2.04 14.15 -13.65
N CYS A 39 1.70 12.91 -13.30
CA CYS A 39 0.29 12.47 -13.21
C CYS A 39 -0.52 12.77 -14.49
N GLY A 40 0.14 12.66 -15.65
CA GLY A 40 -0.41 13.03 -16.96
C GLY A 40 -0.53 14.55 -17.24
N LYS A 41 -0.21 15.43 -16.28
CA LYS A 41 -0.33 16.90 -16.39
C LYS A 41 0.98 17.52 -16.85
N ALA A 42 0.93 18.41 -17.84
CA ALA A 42 2.11 19.23 -18.17
C ALA A 42 2.49 20.11 -16.98
N TYR A 43 3.77 20.22 -16.64
CA TYR A 43 4.19 20.98 -15.45
C TYR A 43 5.21 22.10 -15.69
N ARG A 44 5.80 22.24 -16.89
CA ARG A 44 6.71 23.36 -17.18
C ARG A 44 5.95 24.58 -17.67
N ALA A 45 6.38 25.77 -17.24
CA ALA A 45 5.83 27.06 -17.69
C ALA A 45 5.87 27.29 -19.21
N THR A 46 6.71 26.55 -19.93
CA THR A 46 6.80 26.58 -21.40
C THR A 46 5.76 25.71 -22.12
N ASN A 47 5.05 24.83 -21.41
CA ASN A 47 4.06 23.93 -21.97
C ASN A 47 2.64 24.42 -21.70
N SER A 48 1.70 24.10 -22.59
CA SER A 48 0.27 24.34 -22.38
C SER A 48 -0.35 23.22 -21.56
N SER A 49 -1.40 23.53 -20.81
CA SER A 49 -2.26 22.55 -20.13
C SER A 49 -3.00 21.66 -21.13
N PHE A 50 -3.31 20.43 -20.72
CA PHE A 50 -4.19 19.51 -21.44
C PHE A 50 -4.81 18.50 -20.48
N GLU A 51 -5.86 17.81 -20.93
CA GLU A 51 -6.53 16.78 -20.13
C GLU A 51 -5.65 15.54 -20.02
N PRO A 52 -5.29 15.09 -18.80
CA PRO A 52 -4.38 13.96 -18.60
C PRO A 52 -5.01 12.60 -18.96
N GLY A 53 -6.33 12.48 -18.85
CA GLY A 53 -7.03 11.19 -19.03
C GLY A 53 -6.72 10.19 -17.91
N GLY A 54 -7.01 8.91 -18.14
CA GLY A 54 -6.65 7.83 -17.21
C GLY A 54 -7.43 7.78 -15.90
N TRP A 55 -8.52 8.55 -15.78
CA TRP A 55 -9.32 8.61 -14.56
C TRP A 55 -10.11 7.32 -14.35
N LEU A 56 -10.09 6.80 -13.12
CA LEU A 56 -11.05 5.78 -12.70
C LEU A 56 -12.40 6.44 -12.40
N ASP A 57 -13.41 6.12 -13.20
CA ASP A 57 -14.77 6.65 -13.07
C ASP A 57 -15.65 5.70 -12.25
N MET A 58 -16.59 6.29 -11.50
CA MET A 58 -17.65 5.51 -10.84
C MET A 58 -18.52 4.81 -11.91
N PRO A 59 -18.70 3.49 -11.86
CA PRO A 59 -19.53 2.77 -12.83
C PRO A 59 -21.01 3.14 -12.67
N ALA A 60 -21.78 2.93 -13.74
CA ALA A 60 -23.23 3.10 -13.69
C ALA A 60 -23.86 2.05 -12.78
N LEU A 61 -24.57 2.51 -11.74
CA LEU A 61 -25.24 1.63 -10.79
C LEU A 61 -26.46 0.95 -11.42
N SER A 62 -26.63 -0.32 -11.12
CA SER A 62 -27.82 -1.11 -11.42
C SER A 62 -29.06 -0.48 -10.78
N HIS A 63 -30.21 -0.57 -11.46
CA HIS A 63 -31.51 -0.16 -10.90
C HIS A 63 -32.16 -1.26 -10.05
N THR A 64 -31.62 -2.48 -10.08
CA THR A 64 -32.10 -3.64 -9.33
C THR A 64 -30.97 -4.21 -8.46
N PRO A 65 -31.28 -4.79 -7.29
CA PRO A 65 -30.25 -5.37 -6.44
C PRO A 65 -29.55 -6.53 -7.15
N LEU A 66 -28.26 -6.63 -6.87
CA LEU A 66 -27.36 -7.69 -7.31
C LEU A 66 -26.83 -8.42 -6.07
N LEU A 67 -26.52 -9.70 -6.23
CA LEU A 67 -25.72 -10.45 -5.26
C LEU A 67 -24.30 -10.56 -5.82
N ASP A 68 -23.36 -9.96 -5.10
CA ASP A 68 -21.95 -10.01 -5.43
C ASP A 68 -21.30 -11.13 -4.60
N LEU A 69 -21.27 -12.33 -5.17
CA LEU A 69 -20.62 -13.47 -4.54
C LEU A 69 -19.12 -13.42 -4.86
N SER A 70 -18.28 -13.36 -3.83
CA SER A 70 -16.82 -13.43 -4.01
C SER A 70 -16.18 -14.41 -3.02
N ILE A 71 -14.99 -14.89 -3.39
CA ILE A 71 -14.19 -15.80 -2.58
C ILE A 71 -12.72 -15.41 -2.67
N ARG A 72 -12.01 -15.48 -1.54
CA ARG A 72 -10.55 -15.33 -1.49
C ARG A 72 -9.95 -16.19 -0.38
N PRO A 73 -8.73 -16.72 -0.49
CA PRO A 73 -8.09 -17.38 0.63
C PRO A 73 -7.80 -16.39 1.77
N ARG A 74 -7.83 -16.84 3.02
CA ARG A 74 -7.59 -16.02 4.23
C ARG A 74 -6.22 -15.36 4.24
N THR A 75 -5.21 -16.04 3.70
CA THR A 75 -3.88 -15.50 3.44
C THR A 75 -3.50 -15.68 1.97
N ASN A 76 -2.64 -14.81 1.43
CA ASN A 76 -2.20 -14.89 0.03
C ASN A 76 -1.52 -16.23 -0.36
N LEU A 77 -0.90 -16.93 0.59
CA LEU A 77 -0.30 -18.26 0.38
C LEU A 77 -0.40 -19.15 1.62
N TYR A 78 -0.21 -20.45 1.42
CA TYR A 78 -0.05 -21.49 2.42
C TYR A 78 1.16 -22.37 2.11
N LEU A 79 1.84 -22.87 3.14
CA LEU A 79 3.03 -23.71 3.03
C LEU A 79 2.71 -25.18 3.24
N SER A 80 3.49 -26.08 2.61
CA SER A 80 3.33 -27.54 2.70
C SER A 80 3.41 -28.14 4.12
N VAL A 81 3.81 -27.36 5.11
CA VAL A 81 3.85 -27.74 6.53
C VAL A 81 2.56 -27.40 7.28
N GLU A 82 1.64 -26.67 6.65
CA GLU A 82 0.36 -26.30 7.22
C GLU A 82 -0.71 -27.35 6.92
N GLU A 83 -1.50 -27.70 7.92
CA GLU A 83 -2.55 -28.72 7.81
C GLU A 83 -3.90 -28.13 7.36
N TYR A 84 -4.12 -26.85 7.65
CA TYR A 84 -5.38 -26.16 7.48
C TYR A 84 -5.22 -24.87 6.69
N ALA A 85 -6.23 -24.55 5.91
CA ALA A 85 -6.42 -23.26 5.26
C ALA A 85 -7.85 -22.79 5.46
N SER A 86 -8.13 -21.53 5.15
CA SER A 86 -9.49 -21.01 5.10
C SER A 86 -9.69 -20.07 3.91
N VAL A 87 -10.96 -19.89 3.56
CA VAL A 87 -11.42 -18.89 2.60
C VAL A 87 -12.33 -17.89 3.28
N ILE A 88 -12.32 -16.66 2.80
CA ILE A 88 -13.28 -15.62 3.09
C ILE A 88 -14.28 -15.56 1.94
N ILE A 89 -15.57 -15.57 2.29
CA ILE A 89 -16.68 -15.52 1.36
C ILE A 89 -17.52 -14.27 1.65
N ASP A 90 -17.73 -13.47 0.61
CA ASP A 90 -18.63 -12.32 0.65
C ASP A 90 -19.88 -12.62 -0.19
N ALA A 91 -21.04 -12.24 0.33
CA ALA A 91 -22.32 -12.29 -0.37
C ALA A 91 -23.16 -11.02 -0.12
N PRO A 92 -22.59 -9.79 -0.26
CA PRO A 92 -23.34 -8.55 -0.08
C PRO A 92 -24.40 -8.35 -1.17
N ILE A 93 -25.46 -7.62 -0.81
CA ILE A 93 -26.33 -7.03 -1.82
C ILE A 93 -25.67 -5.75 -2.33
N SER A 94 -25.38 -5.73 -3.62
CA SER A 94 -24.73 -4.61 -4.29
C SER A 94 -25.63 -4.02 -5.37
N TYR A 95 -25.36 -2.78 -5.74
CA TYR A 95 -25.91 -2.15 -6.95
C TYR A 95 -24.81 -1.81 -7.96
N MET A 96 -23.55 -2.08 -7.60
CA MET A 96 -22.39 -1.83 -8.44
C MET A 96 -21.97 -3.10 -9.16
N ASP A 97 -21.89 -4.21 -8.42
CA ASP A 97 -21.30 -5.47 -8.86
C ASP A 97 -22.20 -6.67 -8.60
N GLY A 98 -21.88 -7.78 -9.26
CA GLY A 98 -22.53 -9.07 -9.05
C GLY A 98 -23.60 -9.41 -10.07
N HIS A 99 -24.46 -10.36 -9.72
CA HIS A 99 -25.49 -10.89 -10.60
C HIS A 99 -26.89 -10.61 -10.07
N ALA A 100 -27.88 -10.63 -10.95
CA ALA A 100 -29.27 -10.33 -10.60
C ALA A 100 -29.73 -11.09 -9.35
N PHE A 101 -30.31 -10.36 -8.39
CA PHE A 101 -30.81 -10.90 -7.14
C PHE A 101 -32.30 -10.60 -6.98
N VAL A 102 -33.04 -11.63 -6.61
CA VAL A 102 -34.46 -11.52 -6.23
C VAL A 102 -34.60 -12.05 -4.81
N ASN A 103 -35.15 -11.23 -3.92
CA ASN A 103 -35.40 -11.63 -2.54
C ASN A 103 -36.61 -12.59 -2.44
N GLY A 104 -36.46 -13.81 -2.92
CA GLY A 104 -37.49 -14.82 -2.94
C GLY A 104 -36.93 -16.21 -3.24
N SER A 105 -37.29 -17.18 -2.40
CA SER A 105 -37.07 -18.61 -2.63
C SER A 105 -38.38 -19.36 -2.44
N PHE A 106 -38.77 -20.15 -3.44
CA PHE A 106 -40.06 -20.85 -3.50
C PHE A 106 -39.94 -22.28 -2.98
N ASN A 107 -40.60 -22.56 -1.86
CA ASN A 107 -40.66 -23.91 -1.33
C ASN A 107 -41.79 -24.72 -2.00
N LYS A 108 -41.40 -25.75 -2.76
CA LYS A 108 -42.33 -26.65 -3.47
C LYS A 108 -43.18 -27.53 -2.54
N GLN A 109 -42.79 -27.70 -1.28
CA GLN A 109 -43.48 -28.58 -0.33
C GLN A 109 -44.73 -27.93 0.25
N ASP A 110 -44.69 -26.62 0.51
CA ASP A 110 -45.79 -25.85 1.09
C ASP A 110 -46.37 -24.80 0.12
N ASN A 111 -45.78 -24.64 -1.07
CA ASN A 111 -46.12 -23.63 -2.09
C ASN A 111 -46.02 -22.19 -1.59
N LEU A 112 -45.07 -21.90 -0.69
CA LEU A 112 -44.82 -20.56 -0.18
C LEU A 112 -43.51 -20.00 -0.72
N THR A 113 -43.52 -18.69 -1.03
CA THR A 113 -42.29 -17.93 -1.26
C THR A 113 -41.85 -17.29 0.05
N SER A 114 -40.61 -17.54 0.43
CA SER A 114 -39.95 -16.93 1.58
C SER A 114 -38.80 -16.02 1.12
N PRO A 115 -38.32 -15.07 1.95
CA PRO A 115 -37.13 -14.30 1.64
C PRO A 115 -35.94 -15.21 1.32
N PHE A 116 -35.12 -14.83 0.33
CA PHE A 116 -33.86 -15.51 0.04
C PHE A 116 -32.79 -14.91 0.94
N ASP A 117 -32.66 -15.46 2.15
CA ASP A 117 -31.74 -14.99 3.19
C ASP A 117 -30.50 -15.88 3.38
N THR A 118 -30.51 -17.08 2.78
CA THR A 118 -29.49 -18.11 2.97
C THR A 118 -29.04 -18.68 1.63
N LEU A 119 -27.75 -18.52 1.32
CA LEU A 119 -27.06 -19.10 0.18
C LEU A 119 -26.43 -20.44 0.58
N PHE A 120 -26.80 -21.53 -0.11
CA PHE A 120 -26.17 -22.83 0.06
C PHE A 120 -24.95 -22.92 -0.84
N ILE A 121 -23.76 -23.13 -0.25
CA ILE A 121 -22.49 -23.08 -0.98
C ILE A 121 -21.69 -24.36 -0.89
N ASP A 122 -20.92 -24.59 -1.96
CA ASP A 122 -19.87 -25.59 -2.06
C ASP A 122 -18.62 -24.92 -2.66
N VAL A 123 -17.43 -25.32 -2.23
CA VAL A 123 -16.13 -24.86 -2.76
C VAL A 123 -15.32 -26.08 -3.19
N SER A 124 -14.88 -26.09 -4.44
CA SER A 124 -14.12 -27.19 -5.02
C SER A 124 -12.93 -26.71 -5.85
N VAL A 125 -11.98 -27.62 -6.06
CA VAL A 125 -10.83 -27.40 -6.96
C VAL A 125 -11.27 -27.67 -8.40
N VAL A 126 -11.12 -26.69 -9.29
CA VAL A 126 -11.60 -26.76 -10.68
C VAL A 126 -10.99 -27.94 -11.44
N GLU A 127 -9.68 -28.17 -11.31
CA GLU A 127 -8.97 -29.19 -12.09
C GLU A 127 -9.30 -30.64 -11.70
N SER A 128 -9.64 -30.88 -10.43
CA SER A 128 -9.81 -32.24 -9.89
C SER A 128 -11.24 -32.56 -9.45
N GLY A 129 -12.07 -31.54 -9.25
CA GLY A 129 -13.37 -31.67 -8.60
C GLY A 129 -13.28 -32.04 -7.12
N LEU A 130 -12.12 -31.85 -6.48
CA LEU A 130 -11.97 -32.10 -5.05
C LEU A 130 -12.80 -31.08 -4.26
N ASP A 131 -13.79 -31.56 -3.52
CA ASP A 131 -14.58 -30.73 -2.59
C ASP A 131 -13.73 -30.36 -1.37
N LEU A 132 -13.55 -29.06 -1.16
CA LEU A 132 -12.85 -28.52 0.02
C LEU A 132 -13.85 -28.15 1.12
N ILE A 133 -14.99 -27.59 0.72
CA ILE A 133 -16.11 -27.20 1.59
C ILE A 133 -17.39 -27.65 0.91
N SER A 134 -18.27 -28.35 1.63
CA SER A 134 -19.56 -28.77 1.06
C SER A 134 -20.73 -28.53 2.00
N GLY A 135 -21.87 -28.16 1.40
CA GLY A 135 -23.16 -28.01 2.06
C GLY A 135 -23.17 -26.98 3.18
N GLN A 136 -22.42 -25.88 3.02
CA GLN A 136 -22.40 -24.79 4.00
C GLN A 136 -23.43 -23.71 3.65
N ASN A 137 -23.81 -22.93 4.65
CA ASN A 137 -24.77 -21.84 4.50
C ASN A 137 -24.08 -20.51 4.77
N ILE A 138 -24.28 -19.55 3.87
CA ILE A 138 -23.88 -18.15 4.04
C ILE A 138 -25.13 -17.29 4.09
N THR A 139 -25.19 -16.37 5.05
CA THR A 139 -26.29 -15.41 5.12
C THR A 139 -26.12 -14.38 4.01
N ILE A 140 -27.19 -14.13 3.26
CA ILE A 140 -27.22 -13.08 2.24
C ILE A 140 -27.03 -11.71 2.89
N ASN A 141 -26.38 -10.79 2.18
CA ASN A 141 -26.04 -9.45 2.65
C ASN A 141 -25.02 -9.45 3.81
N THR A 142 -24.06 -10.37 3.76
CA THR A 142 -22.95 -10.43 4.70
C THR A 142 -21.62 -10.47 3.97
N THR A 143 -20.58 -10.03 4.66
CA THR A 143 -19.19 -10.09 4.21
C THR A 143 -18.34 -10.74 5.29
N ASN A 144 -17.10 -11.10 4.96
CA ASN A 144 -16.09 -11.57 5.89
C ASN A 144 -16.41 -12.93 6.52
N ASN A 145 -17.16 -13.79 5.83
CA ASN A 145 -17.49 -15.13 6.32
C ASN A 145 -16.30 -16.06 6.12
N GLU A 146 -15.66 -16.50 7.21
CA GLU A 146 -14.50 -17.40 7.14
C GLU A 146 -14.92 -18.88 7.28
N LEU A 147 -14.51 -19.70 6.32
CA LEU A 147 -14.70 -21.16 6.35
C LEU A 147 -13.36 -21.89 6.18
N GLY A 148 -13.06 -22.79 7.11
CA GLY A 148 -11.83 -23.59 7.12
C GLY A 148 -11.97 -24.93 6.40
N PHE A 149 -10.87 -25.43 5.85
CA PHE A 149 -10.75 -26.73 5.20
C PHE A 149 -9.36 -27.34 5.40
N PHE A 150 -9.25 -28.65 5.16
CA PHE A 150 -7.99 -29.39 5.27
C PHE A 150 -7.20 -29.35 3.95
N LEU A 151 -5.88 -29.18 4.05
CA LEU A 151 -4.97 -29.18 2.90
C LEU A 151 -4.55 -30.59 2.45
N SER A 152 -4.89 -31.64 3.22
CA SER A 152 -4.41 -33.02 3.00
C SER A 152 -4.77 -33.66 1.65
N GLY A 153 -5.77 -33.11 0.95
CA GLY A 153 -6.17 -33.56 -0.40
C GLY A 153 -5.37 -32.89 -1.53
N LEU A 154 -4.55 -31.89 -1.22
CA LEU A 154 -3.75 -31.12 -2.17
C LEU A 154 -2.27 -31.49 -2.06
N THR A 155 -1.55 -31.33 -3.16
CA THR A 155 -0.09 -31.48 -3.20
C THR A 155 0.53 -30.10 -3.37
N ALA A 156 1.46 -29.74 -2.49
CA ALA A 156 2.11 -28.45 -2.59
C ALA A 156 2.87 -28.30 -3.93
N ARG A 157 2.65 -27.18 -4.62
CA ARG A 157 3.23 -26.88 -5.94
C ARG A 157 3.31 -25.35 -6.13
N LEU A 158 4.16 -24.90 -7.05
CA LEU A 158 4.30 -23.46 -7.32
C LEU A 158 3.10 -22.88 -8.07
N GLU A 159 2.48 -23.67 -8.95
CA GLU A 159 1.28 -23.26 -9.67
C GLU A 159 0.05 -23.27 -8.76
N PRO A 160 -0.76 -22.19 -8.73
CA PRO A 160 -1.92 -22.14 -7.86
C PRO A 160 -2.97 -23.20 -8.23
N TYR A 161 -3.82 -23.53 -7.24
CA TYR A 161 -5.07 -24.23 -7.49
C TYR A 161 -6.16 -23.21 -7.81
N GLU A 162 -6.87 -23.38 -8.92
CA GLU A 162 -8.09 -22.62 -9.17
C GLU A 162 -9.23 -23.21 -8.35
N LEU A 163 -9.81 -22.38 -7.49
CA LEU A 163 -10.98 -22.72 -6.68
C LEU A 163 -12.22 -22.10 -7.30
N VAL A 164 -13.33 -22.83 -7.25
CA VAL A 164 -14.65 -22.32 -7.61
C VAL A 164 -15.58 -22.45 -6.41
N ILE A 165 -16.29 -21.37 -6.09
CA ILE A 165 -17.45 -21.40 -5.21
C ILE A 165 -18.71 -21.41 -6.06
N THR A 166 -19.64 -22.29 -5.71
CA THR A 166 -20.99 -22.29 -6.26
C THR A 166 -21.98 -22.04 -5.15
N GLY A 167 -22.94 -21.15 -5.36
CA GLY A 167 -23.98 -20.80 -4.40
C GLY A 167 -25.37 -20.89 -5.01
N ALA A 168 -26.34 -21.45 -4.29
CA ALA A 168 -27.72 -21.58 -4.76
C ALA A 168 -28.74 -21.12 -3.70
N SER A 169 -29.90 -20.64 -4.16
CA SER A 169 -31.09 -20.49 -3.31
C SER A 169 -31.64 -21.84 -2.90
N GLY A 170 -32.40 -21.91 -1.80
CA GLY A 170 -32.93 -23.18 -1.27
C GLY A 170 -33.84 -23.97 -2.22
N ASP A 171 -34.42 -23.30 -3.22
CA ASP A 171 -35.23 -23.88 -4.28
C ASP A 171 -34.45 -24.15 -5.58
N GLY A 172 -33.18 -23.75 -5.64
CA GLY A 172 -32.28 -23.86 -6.79
C GLY A 172 -32.64 -22.93 -7.96
N ALA A 173 -33.51 -21.93 -7.74
CA ALA A 173 -33.95 -21.01 -8.79
C ALA A 173 -32.94 -19.91 -9.10
N GLN A 174 -32.10 -19.53 -8.12
CA GLN A 174 -31.02 -18.57 -8.27
C GLN A 174 -29.68 -19.28 -8.00
N PHE A 175 -28.69 -19.02 -8.86
CA PHE A 175 -27.39 -19.67 -8.81
C PHE A 175 -26.28 -18.64 -9.10
N TYR A 176 -25.21 -18.70 -8.31
CA TYR A 176 -24.10 -17.78 -8.33
C TYR A 176 -22.78 -18.56 -8.31
N THR A 177 -21.75 -18.01 -8.94
CA THR A 177 -20.43 -18.62 -8.97
C THR A 177 -19.36 -17.54 -8.89
N ALA A 178 -18.24 -17.87 -8.26
CA ALA A 178 -17.03 -17.04 -8.30
C ALA A 178 -15.79 -17.95 -8.26
N THR A 179 -14.64 -17.41 -8.65
CA THR A 179 -13.37 -18.15 -8.65
C THR A 179 -12.28 -17.37 -7.92
N THR A 180 -11.28 -18.11 -7.45
CA THR A 180 -10.07 -17.53 -6.87
C THR A 180 -8.90 -18.50 -7.02
N GLN A 181 -7.70 -18.04 -6.67
CA GLN A 181 -6.48 -18.85 -6.69
C GLN A 181 -6.03 -19.16 -5.27
N LEU A 182 -5.70 -20.42 -5.01
CA LEU A 182 -5.08 -20.90 -3.78
C LEU A 182 -3.62 -21.28 -4.05
N TYR A 183 -2.69 -20.47 -3.53
CA TYR A 183 -1.27 -20.78 -3.53
C TYR A 183 -0.93 -21.70 -2.34
N TYR A 184 -0.82 -23.00 -2.60
CA TYR A 184 -0.32 -23.99 -1.63
C TYR A 184 1.05 -24.47 -2.08
N ILE A 185 2.10 -23.81 -1.57
CA ILE A 185 3.47 -23.91 -2.09
C ILE A 185 4.38 -24.70 -1.15
N PRO A 186 5.51 -25.25 -1.64
CA PRO A 186 6.48 -25.93 -0.80
C PRO A 186 7.01 -25.02 0.32
N ALA A 187 7.19 -25.61 1.50
CA ALA A 187 7.93 -24.95 2.57
C ALA A 187 9.38 -24.72 2.16
N ARG A 188 9.96 -23.64 2.67
CA ARG A 188 11.34 -23.27 2.39
C ARG A 188 12.31 -24.22 3.07
N THR A 189 13.42 -24.52 2.38
CA THR A 189 14.50 -25.39 2.87
C THR A 189 15.88 -24.71 2.82
N ASP A 190 15.93 -23.52 2.24
CA ASP A 190 17.12 -22.68 2.11
C ASP A 190 17.34 -21.73 3.30
N GLY A 191 16.41 -21.73 4.26
CA GLY A 191 16.47 -20.89 5.46
C GLY A 191 15.96 -19.46 5.26
N GLY A 192 15.45 -19.12 4.07
CA GLY A 192 14.82 -17.81 3.84
C GLY A 192 13.47 -17.67 4.56
N SER A 193 13.05 -16.43 4.75
CA SER A 193 11.75 -16.08 5.32
C SER A 193 10.59 -16.30 4.33
N VAL A 194 9.38 -16.17 4.88
CA VAL A 194 8.12 -16.13 4.15
C VAL A 194 7.26 -15.05 4.81
N THR A 195 6.62 -14.22 3.99
CA THR A 195 5.71 -13.19 4.45
C THR A 195 4.33 -13.41 3.86
N LYS A 196 3.31 -13.54 4.72
CA LYS A 196 1.92 -13.65 4.27
C LYS A 196 1.21 -12.31 4.38
N ILE A 197 0.25 -12.09 3.49
CA ILE A 197 -0.75 -11.03 3.62
C ILE A 197 -2.03 -11.63 4.18
N ASP A 198 -2.57 -10.99 5.21
CA ASP A 198 -3.89 -11.22 5.76
C ASP A 198 -4.95 -10.57 4.83
N ASN A 199 -5.77 -11.38 4.16
CA ASN A 199 -6.81 -10.91 3.23
C ASN A 199 -8.16 -10.55 3.90
N LEU A 200 -8.25 -10.62 5.23
CA LEU A 200 -9.46 -10.26 5.99
C LEU A 200 -9.30 -8.89 6.64
N TYR A 201 -8.35 -8.75 7.54
CA TYR A 201 -8.09 -7.51 8.28
C TYR A 201 -7.05 -6.64 7.61
N GLY A 202 -6.28 -7.19 6.66
CA GLY A 202 -5.10 -6.51 6.13
C GLY A 202 -3.95 -6.58 7.13
N GLY A 203 -2.72 -6.73 6.63
CA GLY A 203 -1.53 -6.82 7.48
C GLY A 203 -0.58 -7.91 7.02
N LEU A 204 0.63 -7.86 7.56
CA LEU A 204 1.65 -8.88 7.30
C LEU A 204 1.70 -9.89 8.44
N LEU A 205 1.90 -11.15 8.08
CA LEU A 205 2.23 -12.22 9.03
C LEU A 205 3.63 -12.73 8.71
N VAL A 206 4.45 -12.84 9.75
CA VAL A 206 5.82 -13.35 9.67
C VAL A 206 6.02 -14.46 10.69
N GLN A 207 7.10 -15.20 10.55
CA GLN A 207 7.61 -16.15 11.54
C GLN A 207 8.92 -15.59 12.11
N ASP A 208 9.06 -15.60 13.43
CA ASP A 208 10.31 -15.25 14.10
C ASP A 208 11.39 -16.30 13.75
N TYR A 209 12.31 -15.90 12.88
CA TYR A 209 13.40 -16.74 12.41
C TYR A 209 14.57 -16.83 13.37
N LEU A 210 14.70 -15.93 14.35
CA LEU A 210 15.74 -16.03 15.38
C LEU A 210 15.41 -17.14 16.38
N SER A 211 14.13 -17.32 16.71
CA SER A 211 13.67 -18.41 17.57
C SER A 211 13.29 -19.68 16.81
N ASN A 212 13.36 -19.68 15.47
CA ASN A 212 12.84 -20.75 14.59
C ASN A 212 11.37 -21.09 14.89
N SER A 213 10.57 -20.06 15.18
CA SER A 213 9.15 -20.22 15.44
C SER A 213 8.41 -20.61 14.17
N THR A 214 7.49 -21.57 14.29
CA THR A 214 6.53 -21.89 13.21
C THR A 214 5.23 -21.11 13.35
N ALA A 215 5.07 -20.32 14.41
CA ALA A 215 3.87 -19.53 14.65
C ALA A 215 3.88 -18.26 13.80
N TRP A 216 2.78 -18.02 13.09
CA TRP A 216 2.55 -16.77 12.38
C TRP A 216 2.18 -15.66 13.36
N THR A 217 2.93 -14.57 13.31
CA THR A 217 2.69 -13.38 14.13
C THR A 217 2.45 -12.15 13.26
N PRO A 218 1.45 -11.30 13.59
CA PRO A 218 1.25 -10.04 12.90
C PRO A 218 2.45 -9.10 13.05
N LEU A 219 2.85 -8.47 11.94
CA LEU A 219 3.86 -7.42 11.89
C LEU A 219 3.20 -6.15 11.36
N PHE A 220 3.10 -5.11 12.20
CA PHE A 220 2.71 -3.76 11.77
C PHE A 220 3.98 -3.01 11.37
N PRO A 221 4.25 -2.76 10.09
CA PRO A 221 5.51 -2.19 9.67
C PRO A 221 5.55 -0.69 9.98
N TYR A 222 6.61 -0.24 10.63
CA TYR A 222 6.79 1.16 10.99
C TYR A 222 8.26 1.54 10.83
N THR A 223 8.56 2.31 9.79
CA THR A 223 9.93 2.63 9.33
C THR A 223 10.01 3.97 8.64
N PHE A 224 11.22 4.32 8.22
CA PHE A 224 11.48 5.32 7.19
C PHE A 224 11.93 4.66 5.88
N TYR A 225 11.84 5.43 4.80
CA TYR A 225 12.77 5.34 3.69
C TYR A 225 14.15 5.82 4.16
N VAL A 226 15.11 4.91 4.21
CA VAL A 226 16.44 5.13 4.78
C VAL A 226 17.45 5.32 3.67
N SER A 227 18.08 6.49 3.64
CA SER A 227 19.17 6.79 2.72
C SER A 227 20.33 5.81 2.91
N TRP A 228 20.68 5.11 1.81
CA TRP A 228 21.92 4.35 1.74
C TRP A 228 23.12 5.30 1.74
N ASP A 229 23.14 6.21 0.77
CA ASP A 229 24.22 7.14 0.49
C ASP A 229 24.22 8.34 1.44
N GLY A 230 25.24 8.42 2.28
CA GLY A 230 25.37 9.52 3.25
C GLY A 230 24.73 9.26 4.62
N TRP A 231 24.14 8.07 4.85
CA TRP A 231 23.86 7.62 6.22
C TRP A 231 24.14 6.15 6.46
N LEU A 232 23.41 5.23 5.84
CA LEU A 232 23.51 3.81 6.22
C LEU A 232 24.91 3.27 5.91
N GLU A 233 25.44 3.52 4.72
CA GLU A 233 26.77 3.05 4.28
C GLU A 233 27.92 3.60 5.16
N LEU A 234 27.72 4.71 5.86
CA LEU A 234 28.78 5.34 6.67
C LEU A 234 29.19 4.49 7.88
N SER A 235 28.30 3.60 8.37
CA SER A 235 28.58 2.73 9.50
C SER A 235 27.55 1.61 9.62
N ILE A 236 28.00 0.36 9.59
CA ILE A 236 27.14 -0.82 9.80
C ILE A 236 26.39 -0.82 11.15
N ASP A 237 26.95 -0.15 12.17
CA ASP A 237 26.30 0.03 13.47
C ASP A 237 25.00 0.87 13.37
N ASN A 238 24.79 1.62 12.29
CA ASN A 238 23.58 2.39 12.06
C ASN A 238 22.33 1.50 12.00
N LEU A 239 22.44 0.23 11.58
CA LEU A 239 21.35 -0.74 11.65
C LEU A 239 20.86 -0.96 13.09
N ARG A 240 21.80 -1.08 14.05
CA ARG A 240 21.48 -1.27 15.47
C ARG A 240 20.91 0.00 16.06
N VAL A 241 21.45 1.17 15.70
CA VAL A 241 20.90 2.47 16.10
C VAL A 241 19.47 2.66 15.60
N PHE A 242 19.19 2.25 14.37
CA PHE A 242 17.85 2.30 13.78
C PHE A 242 16.89 1.37 14.51
N LYS A 243 17.28 0.11 14.72
CA LYS A 243 16.48 -0.85 15.46
C LYS A 243 16.22 -0.43 16.92
N ASP A 244 17.21 0.15 17.61
CA ASP A 244 17.07 0.64 18.99
C ASP A 244 16.07 1.81 19.12
N LYS A 245 15.79 2.52 18.02
CA LYS A 245 14.71 3.51 17.97
C LYS A 245 13.32 2.86 17.93
N GLY A 246 13.22 1.56 17.69
CA GLY A 246 11.98 0.78 17.71
C GLY A 246 11.47 0.36 16.34
N TYR A 247 12.08 0.87 15.25
CA TYR A 247 11.72 0.52 13.89
C TYR A 247 11.96 -0.98 13.66
N ASN A 248 10.95 -1.66 13.13
CA ASN A 248 10.93 -3.12 13.00
C ASN A 248 11.19 -3.60 11.57
N ILE A 249 11.10 -2.71 10.59
CA ILE A 249 11.52 -2.93 9.21
C ILE A 249 12.51 -1.82 8.83
N ILE A 250 13.27 -2.01 7.76
CA ILE A 250 14.10 -0.98 7.12
C ILE A 250 13.84 -1.00 5.61
N HIS A 251 13.60 0.18 5.05
CA HIS A 251 13.42 0.41 3.62
C HIS A 251 14.65 1.15 3.12
N ILE A 252 15.59 0.45 2.49
CA ILE A 252 16.86 1.04 2.07
C ILE A 252 16.70 1.67 0.70
N VAL A 253 16.84 2.99 0.61
CA VAL A 253 16.80 3.74 -0.67
C VAL A 253 18.09 3.48 -1.44
N PRO A 254 18.04 3.07 -2.73
CA PRO A 254 19.23 2.79 -3.53
C PRO A 254 20.14 3.99 -3.74
N ASN A 255 21.43 3.74 -3.94
CA ASN A 255 22.45 4.77 -4.10
C ASN A 255 22.21 5.59 -5.38
N ALA A 256 21.88 6.88 -5.23
CA ALA A 256 21.58 7.77 -6.36
C ALA A 256 22.82 8.09 -7.23
N GLY A 257 24.02 7.81 -6.75
CA GLY A 257 25.29 8.03 -7.44
C GLY A 257 25.71 6.91 -8.41
N LEU A 258 25.04 5.76 -8.39
CA LEU A 258 25.40 4.63 -9.24
C LEU A 258 24.62 4.63 -10.57
N ALA A 259 25.35 4.60 -11.69
CA ALA A 259 24.74 4.59 -13.02
C ALA A 259 24.27 3.18 -13.41
N ASN A 260 22.96 2.97 -13.48
CA ASN A 260 22.30 1.70 -13.84
C ASN A 260 22.49 0.55 -12.82
N GLU A 261 22.86 0.87 -11.58
CA GLU A 261 23.00 -0.10 -10.49
C GLU A 261 22.29 0.45 -9.25
N ALA A 262 21.69 -0.43 -8.45
CA ALA A 262 20.98 -0.02 -7.23
C ALA A 262 21.95 0.14 -6.03
N PHE A 263 22.89 -0.79 -5.90
CA PHE A 263 23.84 -0.87 -4.79
C PHE A 263 25.18 -1.46 -5.26
N ASP A 264 26.26 -1.19 -4.53
CA ASP A 264 27.36 -2.15 -4.45
C ASP A 264 26.86 -3.34 -3.62
N PHE A 265 26.57 -4.45 -4.30
CA PHE A 265 25.93 -5.59 -3.65
C PHE A 265 26.86 -6.37 -2.73
N ASP A 266 28.19 -6.27 -2.91
CA ASP A 266 29.13 -6.93 -2.01
C ASP A 266 29.20 -6.18 -0.68
N GLU A 267 29.13 -4.84 -0.70
CA GLU A 267 28.99 -4.03 0.50
C GLU A 267 27.62 -4.21 1.16
N LEU A 268 26.54 -4.19 0.37
CA LEU A 268 25.19 -4.39 0.89
C LEU A 268 25.05 -5.74 1.62
N ASP A 269 25.67 -6.80 1.11
CA ASP A 269 25.60 -8.12 1.74
C ASP A 269 26.11 -8.13 3.19
N GLU A 270 27.11 -7.30 3.53
CA GLU A 270 27.60 -7.18 4.91
C GLU A 270 26.51 -6.60 5.84
N PHE A 271 25.74 -5.61 5.36
CA PHE A 271 24.62 -5.04 6.10
C PHE A 271 23.47 -6.03 6.23
N LEU A 272 23.16 -6.77 5.16
CA LEU A 272 22.13 -7.80 5.17
C LEU A 272 22.46 -8.94 6.15
N ASP A 273 23.73 -9.32 6.27
CA ASP A 273 24.17 -10.30 7.27
C ASP A 273 23.85 -9.82 8.69
N VAL A 274 24.10 -8.54 9.00
CA VAL A 274 23.74 -7.96 10.30
C VAL A 274 22.22 -7.91 10.50
N MET A 275 21.45 -7.59 9.46
CA MET A 275 19.98 -7.61 9.53
C MET A 275 19.44 -9.01 9.89
N ASP A 276 19.98 -10.05 9.25
CA ASP A 276 19.68 -11.46 9.55
C ASP A 276 20.06 -11.87 10.98
N GLU A 277 21.03 -11.21 11.62
CA GLU A 277 21.40 -11.45 13.02
C GLU A 277 20.51 -10.72 14.03
N ILE A 278 20.04 -9.52 13.68
CA ILE A 278 19.37 -8.65 14.63
C ILE A 278 17.85 -8.67 14.49
N GLU A 279 17.26 -9.37 13.53
CA GLU A 279 15.81 -9.34 13.25
C GLU A 279 15.31 -7.94 12.85
N LEU A 280 15.98 -7.32 11.89
CA LEU A 280 15.47 -6.12 11.23
C LEU A 280 14.99 -6.51 9.83
N TRP A 281 13.69 -6.40 9.59
CA TRP A 281 13.07 -6.87 8.35
C TRP A 281 13.39 -5.94 7.17
N LEU A 282 13.72 -6.51 6.02
CA LEU A 282 14.08 -5.79 4.80
C LEU A 282 12.87 -5.57 3.90
N MET A 283 12.57 -4.30 3.64
CA MET A 283 11.81 -3.87 2.47
C MET A 283 12.81 -3.45 1.39
N PHE A 284 13.00 -4.31 0.39
CA PHE A 284 14.07 -4.12 -0.59
C PHE A 284 13.60 -3.27 -1.76
N ASP A 285 14.29 -2.16 -1.99
CA ASP A 285 13.90 -1.13 -2.95
C ASP A 285 14.58 -1.31 -4.32
N MET A 286 13.77 -1.38 -5.37
CA MET A 286 14.20 -1.52 -6.76
C MET A 286 13.90 -0.29 -7.62
N ARG A 287 13.50 0.85 -7.04
CA ARG A 287 12.91 2.01 -7.75
C ARG A 287 13.63 2.45 -9.03
N TRP A 288 14.96 2.39 -9.08
CA TRP A 288 15.73 2.82 -10.26
C TRP A 288 15.94 1.73 -11.31
N THR A 289 15.70 0.47 -10.95
CA THR A 289 16.05 -0.69 -11.79
C THR A 289 14.87 -1.62 -12.05
N TYR A 290 13.69 -1.36 -11.49
CA TYR A 290 12.55 -2.27 -11.57
C TYR A 290 12.09 -2.55 -13.02
N LYS A 291 12.23 -1.58 -13.93
CA LYS A 291 11.94 -1.76 -15.38
C LYS A 291 13.00 -2.59 -16.13
N ASN A 292 14.18 -2.80 -15.56
CA ASN A 292 15.24 -3.64 -16.13
C ASN A 292 15.14 -5.06 -15.58
N LEU A 293 14.42 -5.93 -16.31
CA LEU A 293 14.12 -7.29 -15.87
C LEU A 293 15.35 -8.16 -15.58
N THR A 294 16.47 -7.95 -16.27
CA THR A 294 17.72 -8.66 -15.97
C THR A 294 18.30 -8.21 -14.62
N SER A 295 18.19 -6.92 -14.29
CA SER A 295 18.58 -6.40 -12.98
C SER A 295 17.66 -6.93 -11.87
N VAL A 296 16.35 -6.95 -12.11
CA VAL A 296 15.36 -7.51 -11.17
C VAL A 296 15.63 -8.98 -10.90
N GLU A 297 15.85 -9.79 -11.93
CA GLU A 297 16.15 -11.22 -11.78
C GLU A 297 17.40 -11.46 -10.92
N MET A 298 18.46 -10.68 -11.15
CA MET A 298 19.70 -10.77 -10.36
C MET A 298 19.44 -10.41 -8.89
N GLN A 299 18.76 -9.30 -8.63
CA GLN A 299 18.47 -8.81 -7.28
C GLN A 299 17.58 -9.79 -6.50
N VAL A 300 16.49 -10.28 -7.11
CA VAL A 300 15.59 -11.27 -6.49
C VAL A 300 16.35 -12.54 -6.12
N ASN A 301 17.18 -13.07 -7.04
CA ASN A 301 17.93 -14.30 -6.77
C ASN A 301 19.01 -14.13 -5.69
N ARG A 302 19.55 -12.92 -5.49
CA ARG A 302 20.48 -12.63 -4.39
C ARG A 302 19.78 -12.55 -3.03
N LEU A 303 18.56 -12.01 -3.00
CA LEU A 303 17.89 -11.63 -1.75
C LEU A 303 16.86 -12.63 -1.23
N LYS A 304 16.20 -13.38 -2.12
CA LYS A 304 15.03 -14.18 -1.75
C LYS A 304 15.28 -15.20 -0.63
N ALA A 305 16.53 -15.65 -0.45
CA ALA A 305 16.93 -16.62 0.57
C ALA A 305 17.39 -16.00 1.90
N ARG A 306 17.39 -14.67 2.03
CA ARG A 306 17.73 -13.97 3.27
C ARG A 306 16.66 -14.22 4.33
N LYS A 307 17.07 -14.27 5.61
CA LYS A 307 16.15 -14.48 6.74
C LYS A 307 15.33 -13.23 7.03
N SER A 308 15.94 -12.07 6.83
CA SER A 308 15.36 -10.75 7.02
C SER A 308 14.48 -10.28 5.86
N MET A 309 14.42 -10.98 4.74
CA MET A 309 13.60 -10.55 3.59
C MET A 309 12.13 -10.45 4.00
N LEU A 310 11.49 -9.30 3.81
CA LEU A 310 10.08 -9.12 4.13
C LEU A 310 9.23 -8.98 2.87
N LEU A 311 9.57 -8.00 2.03
CA LEU A 311 8.84 -7.67 0.81
C LEU A 311 9.70 -6.85 -0.16
N TYR A 312 9.32 -6.82 -1.43
CA TYR A 312 9.94 -6.02 -2.46
C TYR A 312 9.20 -4.69 -2.65
N TYR A 313 9.92 -3.60 -2.91
CA TYR A 313 9.39 -2.32 -3.33
C TYR A 313 9.86 -2.03 -4.75
N THR A 314 8.93 -1.89 -5.69
CA THR A 314 9.23 -1.83 -7.12
C THR A 314 9.38 -0.40 -7.61
N GLY A 315 8.27 0.32 -7.73
CA GLY A 315 8.22 1.67 -8.27
C GLY A 315 7.96 2.72 -7.20
N ASP A 316 8.71 3.80 -7.28
CA ASP A 316 8.47 5.04 -6.56
C ASP A 316 7.71 5.99 -7.50
N GLU A 317 6.42 6.19 -7.22
CA GLU A 317 5.52 7.07 -8.00
C GLU A 317 5.51 6.76 -9.51
N PRO A 318 5.35 5.49 -9.96
CA PRO A 318 5.33 5.16 -11.39
C PRO A 318 4.16 5.82 -12.13
N ASP A 319 3.08 6.15 -11.40
CA ASP A 319 1.96 6.96 -11.88
C ASP A 319 2.34 8.42 -12.12
N GLY A 320 3.10 9.02 -11.20
CA GLY A 320 3.64 10.36 -11.32
C GLY A 320 4.60 10.48 -12.49
N GLN A 321 5.54 9.54 -12.61
CA GLN A 321 6.53 9.48 -13.69
C GLN A 321 5.94 9.11 -15.06
N VAL A 322 4.68 8.66 -15.10
CA VAL A 322 4.01 8.17 -16.31
C VAL A 322 4.81 7.04 -16.94
N ASP A 323 5.14 6.04 -16.13
CA ASP A 323 5.74 4.82 -16.63
C ASP A 323 4.75 4.03 -17.51
N ALA A 324 5.24 3.12 -18.35
CA ALA A 324 4.35 2.31 -19.18
C ALA A 324 3.35 1.54 -18.30
N LEU A 325 2.07 1.53 -18.68
CA LEU A 325 0.97 1.00 -17.84
C LEU A 325 1.15 -0.47 -17.44
N ASN A 326 1.92 -1.24 -18.20
CA ASN A 326 2.21 -2.64 -17.90
C ASN A 326 3.53 -2.86 -17.13
N ALA A 327 4.34 -1.82 -16.89
CA ALA A 327 5.68 -1.95 -16.33
C ALA A 327 5.68 -2.53 -14.92
N THR A 328 4.76 -2.06 -14.07
CA THR A 328 4.58 -2.58 -12.70
C THR A 328 4.20 -4.06 -12.74
N LYS A 329 3.23 -4.44 -13.59
CA LYS A 329 2.75 -5.81 -13.73
C LYS A 329 3.81 -6.78 -14.27
N ILE A 330 4.57 -6.39 -15.29
CA ILE A 330 5.64 -7.22 -15.86
C ILE A 330 6.70 -7.51 -14.79
N THR A 331 7.08 -6.50 -14.01
CA THR A 331 8.06 -6.64 -12.93
C THR A 331 7.53 -7.55 -11.82
N TYR A 332 6.28 -7.31 -11.40
CA TYR A 332 5.58 -8.12 -10.41
C TYR A 332 5.56 -9.60 -10.81
N ASP A 333 5.16 -9.91 -12.04
CA ASP A 333 5.07 -11.29 -12.53
C ASP A 333 6.44 -11.99 -12.51
N LEU A 334 7.50 -11.28 -12.89
CA LEU A 334 8.86 -11.80 -12.80
C LEU A 334 9.25 -12.09 -11.35
N ILE A 335 9.03 -11.15 -10.43
CA ILE A 335 9.31 -11.34 -9.00
C ILE A 335 8.54 -12.55 -8.46
N LYS A 336 7.23 -12.64 -8.70
CA LYS A 336 6.42 -13.77 -8.21
C LYS A 336 6.85 -15.11 -8.79
N SER A 337 7.37 -15.14 -10.03
CA SER A 337 7.91 -16.37 -10.62
C SER A 337 9.24 -16.83 -9.99
N LEU A 338 10.03 -15.90 -9.47
CA LEU A 338 11.35 -16.15 -8.87
C LEU A 338 11.29 -16.34 -7.35
N ASP A 339 10.38 -15.62 -6.69
CA ASP A 339 10.13 -15.59 -5.25
C ASP A 339 8.61 -15.47 -4.95
N PRO A 340 7.88 -16.58 -4.92
CA PRO A 340 6.46 -16.57 -4.58
C PRO A 340 6.19 -16.26 -3.09
N TRP A 341 7.20 -16.33 -2.21
CA TRP A 341 7.04 -16.27 -0.76
C TRP A 341 6.93 -14.85 -0.19
N HIS A 342 7.35 -13.83 -0.94
CA HIS A 342 7.34 -12.44 -0.49
C HIS A 342 6.36 -11.58 -1.28
N PRO A 343 5.69 -10.62 -0.62
CA PRO A 343 4.87 -9.60 -1.28
C PRO A 343 5.69 -8.59 -2.09
N VAL A 344 4.99 -7.90 -2.97
CA VAL A 344 5.49 -6.76 -3.75
C VAL A 344 4.69 -5.50 -3.43
N SER A 345 5.36 -4.37 -3.32
CA SER A 345 4.78 -3.06 -3.02
C SER A 345 5.26 -2.00 -4.02
N LEU A 346 4.56 -0.86 -4.03
CA LEU A 346 4.92 0.37 -4.72
C LEU A 346 4.25 1.56 -4.03
N CYS A 347 4.74 2.78 -4.26
CA CYS A 347 4.10 4.01 -3.82
C CYS A 347 3.47 4.74 -5.00
N LEU A 348 2.26 5.28 -4.80
CA LEU A 348 1.55 6.13 -5.76
C LEU A 348 1.34 7.53 -5.19
N ASN A 349 1.60 8.53 -6.04
CA ASN A 349 1.47 9.95 -5.68
C ASN A 349 0.22 10.61 -6.28
N CYS A 350 -0.25 10.12 -7.42
CA CYS A 350 -1.34 10.74 -8.14
C CYS A 350 -2.69 10.47 -7.47
N LEU A 351 -3.63 11.39 -7.67
CA LEU A 351 -4.95 11.26 -7.08
C LEU A 351 -5.69 10.03 -7.63
N ASN A 352 -5.77 9.90 -8.95
CA ASN A 352 -6.60 8.88 -9.61
C ASN A 352 -6.12 8.52 -11.03
N TYR A 353 -4.82 8.64 -11.30
CA TYR A 353 -4.27 8.48 -12.65
C TYR A 353 -3.88 7.02 -12.92
N TYR A 354 -4.63 6.33 -13.78
CA TYR A 354 -4.46 4.90 -14.13
C TYR A 354 -4.26 3.99 -12.90
N PHE A 355 -5.06 4.23 -11.87
CA PHE A 355 -4.94 3.54 -10.58
C PHE A 355 -5.04 2.02 -10.74
N GLU A 356 -5.94 1.52 -11.60
CA GLU A 356 -6.08 0.09 -11.87
C GLU A 356 -4.76 -0.48 -12.39
N GLU A 357 -4.25 0.07 -13.49
CA GLU A 357 -3.10 -0.46 -14.21
C GLU A 357 -1.82 -0.44 -13.36
N TYR A 358 -1.55 0.67 -12.68
CA TYR A 358 -0.35 0.75 -11.85
C TYR A 358 -0.43 -0.18 -10.65
N THR A 359 -1.61 -0.31 -10.02
CA THR A 359 -1.76 -1.19 -8.85
C THR A 359 -1.74 -2.67 -9.19
N LEU A 360 -1.98 -3.09 -10.44
CA LEU A 360 -1.87 -4.51 -10.85
C LEU A 360 -0.51 -5.14 -10.51
N GLY A 361 0.56 -4.34 -10.46
CA GLY A 361 1.92 -4.78 -10.13
C GLY A 361 2.29 -4.79 -8.64
N ALA A 362 1.31 -4.79 -7.73
CA ALA A 362 1.57 -4.80 -6.30
C ALA A 362 0.57 -5.65 -5.51
N ASP A 363 1.04 -6.20 -4.39
CA ASP A 363 0.25 -6.79 -3.32
C ASP A 363 -0.10 -5.75 -2.23
N ILE A 364 0.70 -4.69 -2.09
CA ILE A 364 0.55 -3.61 -1.10
C ILE A 364 0.66 -2.27 -1.82
N ILE A 365 -0.28 -1.36 -1.57
CA ILE A 365 -0.27 -0.02 -2.20
C ILE A 365 0.09 1.01 -1.13
N MET A 366 1.08 1.85 -1.42
CA MET A 366 1.51 2.94 -0.54
C MET A 366 1.13 4.28 -1.16
N THR A 367 0.98 5.32 -0.33
CA THR A 367 0.71 6.68 -0.82
C THR A 367 1.33 7.76 0.06
N ASP A 368 1.78 8.83 -0.58
CA ASP A 368 2.60 9.91 -0.02
C ASP A 368 1.98 11.32 -0.16
N PRO A 369 0.73 11.56 0.25
CA PRO A 369 0.19 12.91 0.33
C PRO A 369 0.96 13.72 1.39
N TYR A 370 1.83 14.64 0.96
CA TYR A 370 2.66 15.47 1.82
C TYR A 370 2.09 16.90 1.98
N PRO A 371 1.33 17.21 3.06
CA PRO A 371 0.60 18.46 3.18
C PRO A 371 1.37 19.60 3.88
N ILE A 372 2.55 19.35 4.45
CA ILE A 372 3.14 20.32 5.39
C ILE A 372 3.98 21.37 4.68
N ALA A 373 3.53 22.63 4.76
CA ALA A 373 4.24 23.78 4.22
C ALA A 373 4.48 23.69 2.70
N VAL A 374 3.53 23.11 1.98
CA VAL A 374 3.44 23.06 0.53
C VAL A 374 2.46 24.10 0.01
N ASN A 375 2.68 24.62 -1.20
CA ASN A 375 1.69 25.40 -1.91
C ASN A 375 1.08 24.56 -3.04
N THR A 376 -0.13 24.06 -2.84
CA THR A 376 -0.80 23.17 -3.81
C THR A 376 -1.51 23.91 -4.94
N SER A 377 -1.57 25.24 -4.89
CA SER A 377 -2.17 26.09 -5.94
C SER A 377 -1.15 26.66 -6.92
N TRP A 378 0.13 26.72 -6.53
CA TRP A 378 1.21 27.27 -7.34
C TRP A 378 2.54 26.57 -7.06
N SER A 379 3.14 26.03 -8.12
CA SER A 379 4.45 25.39 -8.07
C SER A 379 5.55 26.45 -8.02
N THR A 380 6.20 26.60 -6.87
CA THR A 380 7.38 27.47 -6.72
C THR A 380 8.59 26.95 -7.51
N GLN A 381 8.64 25.64 -7.76
CA GLN A 381 9.71 25.00 -8.51
C GLN A 381 9.60 25.26 -10.02
N TYR A 382 8.38 25.17 -10.57
CA TYR A 382 8.16 25.27 -12.02
C TYR A 382 7.54 26.59 -12.48
N ASP A 383 7.16 27.46 -11.54
CA ASP A 383 6.49 28.74 -11.79
C ASP A 383 5.18 28.58 -12.58
N THR A 384 4.38 27.58 -12.19
CA THR A 384 3.09 27.24 -12.83
C THR A 384 1.96 27.18 -11.81
N VAL A 385 0.73 27.48 -12.25
CA VAL A 385 -0.47 27.09 -11.49
C VAL A 385 -0.55 25.57 -11.38
N CYS A 386 -1.07 25.07 -10.27
CA CYS A 386 -1.42 23.66 -10.12
C CYS A 386 -2.94 23.51 -10.09
N ASN A 387 -3.46 22.63 -10.94
CA ASN A 387 -4.87 22.27 -11.03
C ASN A 387 -5.02 20.87 -11.68
N THR A 388 -6.26 20.48 -11.99
CA THR A 388 -6.57 19.16 -12.55
C THR A 388 -5.98 18.87 -13.94
N THR A 389 -5.39 19.87 -14.62
CA THR A 389 -4.88 19.74 -16.02
C THR A 389 -3.45 20.29 -16.20
N TYR A 390 -2.84 20.85 -15.16
CA TYR A 390 -1.57 21.56 -15.27
C TYR A 390 -0.83 21.70 -13.95
N GLY A 391 0.49 21.71 -14.02
CA GLY A 391 1.40 21.92 -12.89
C GLY A 391 1.74 20.64 -12.13
N CYS A 392 2.82 20.74 -11.35
CA CYS A 392 3.23 19.75 -10.35
C CYS A 392 3.62 20.49 -9.07
N CYS A 393 2.93 20.17 -7.97
CA CYS A 393 3.09 20.82 -6.67
C CYS A 393 3.50 19.84 -5.55
N GLY A 394 4.00 18.66 -5.90
CA GLY A 394 4.44 17.61 -4.96
C GLY A 394 3.31 16.72 -4.41
N CYS A 395 2.09 17.24 -4.26
CA CYS A 395 0.92 16.48 -3.85
C CYS A 395 -0.20 16.69 -4.88
N ASP A 396 -0.56 15.65 -5.63
CA ASP A 396 -1.52 15.75 -6.73
C ASP A 396 -2.95 16.00 -6.23
N ASP A 397 -3.54 17.11 -6.68
CA ASP A 397 -4.89 17.59 -6.34
C ASP A 397 -5.19 17.63 -4.82
N CYS A 398 -4.18 18.00 -4.03
CA CYS A 398 -4.26 18.18 -2.57
C CYS A 398 -4.59 19.63 -2.17
N ASP A 399 -5.13 19.83 -0.96
CA ASP A 399 -5.45 21.14 -0.40
C ASP A 399 -4.30 21.75 0.45
N GLY A 400 -3.25 20.98 0.75
CA GLY A 400 -2.12 21.39 1.58
C GLY A 400 -2.46 21.41 3.07
N ASN A 401 -3.26 20.44 3.53
CA ASN A 401 -3.69 20.34 4.91
C ASN A 401 -3.78 18.88 5.39
N PHE A 402 -4.03 18.70 6.69
CA PHE A 402 -4.10 17.36 7.28
C PHE A 402 -5.21 16.47 6.73
N GLU A 403 -6.25 17.03 6.11
CA GLU A 403 -7.31 16.24 5.49
C GLU A 403 -6.81 15.47 4.25
N ASP A 404 -5.74 15.93 3.58
CA ASP A 404 -5.18 15.23 2.41
C ASP A 404 -4.71 13.80 2.73
N VAL A 405 -4.15 13.60 3.93
CA VAL A 405 -3.64 12.30 4.41
C VAL A 405 -4.73 11.22 4.46
N PRO A 406 -5.80 11.39 5.26
CA PRO A 406 -6.87 10.40 5.31
C PRO A 406 -7.68 10.35 4.01
N ASN A 407 -7.92 11.48 3.35
CA ASN A 407 -8.69 11.52 2.11
C ASN A 407 -8.06 10.65 1.03
N ARG A 408 -6.72 10.69 0.88
CA ARG A 408 -6.04 9.88 -0.12
C ARG A 408 -6.19 8.38 0.16
N LEU A 409 -6.06 7.97 1.41
CA LEU A 409 -6.20 6.57 1.81
C LEU A 409 -7.63 6.06 1.61
N ASP A 410 -8.63 6.87 1.99
CA ASP A 410 -10.05 6.55 1.80
C ASP A 410 -10.42 6.43 0.32
N LEU A 411 -9.88 7.33 -0.53
CA LEU A 411 -10.06 7.26 -1.98
C LEU A 411 -9.44 5.99 -2.57
N TYR A 412 -8.24 5.59 -2.16
CA TYR A 412 -7.63 4.35 -2.63
C TYR A 412 -8.42 3.11 -2.19
N SER A 413 -9.05 3.13 -1.00
CA SER A 413 -10.01 2.09 -0.63
C SER A 413 -11.23 2.10 -1.55
N GLN A 414 -11.78 3.27 -1.88
CA GLN A 414 -12.92 3.42 -2.77
C GLN A 414 -12.60 2.96 -4.20
N TYR A 415 -11.40 3.26 -4.72
CA TYR A 415 -10.98 2.81 -6.04
C TYR A 415 -10.88 1.29 -6.11
N GLN A 416 -10.37 0.64 -5.05
CA GLN A 416 -10.38 -0.81 -4.97
C GLN A 416 -11.81 -1.39 -4.93
N ASP A 417 -12.75 -0.71 -4.26
CA ASP A 417 -14.16 -1.10 -4.30
C ASP A 417 -14.74 -0.97 -5.71
N ILE A 418 -14.47 0.14 -6.41
CA ILE A 418 -14.92 0.37 -7.80
C ILE A 418 -14.40 -0.71 -8.75
N LEU A 419 -13.15 -1.15 -8.57
CA LEU A 419 -12.55 -2.19 -9.40
C LEU A 419 -13.06 -3.60 -9.08
N ASN A 420 -13.70 -3.78 -7.92
CA ASN A 420 -14.14 -5.07 -7.39
C ASN A 420 -13.05 -6.16 -7.47
N LEU A 421 -11.81 -5.77 -7.19
CA LEU A 421 -10.65 -6.66 -7.11
C LEU A 421 -10.36 -7.03 -5.65
N PRO A 422 -9.63 -8.13 -5.38
CA PRO A 422 -9.17 -8.44 -4.03
C PRO A 422 -8.45 -7.25 -3.40
N LYS A 423 -8.95 -6.80 -2.24
CA LYS A 423 -8.43 -5.62 -1.55
C LYS A 423 -6.99 -5.85 -1.11
N LYS A 424 -6.13 -4.92 -1.49
CA LYS A 424 -4.72 -4.84 -1.11
C LYS A 424 -4.58 -3.97 0.14
N PRO A 425 -3.73 -4.36 1.11
CA PRO A 425 -3.39 -3.50 2.22
C PRO A 425 -2.85 -2.15 1.74
N LEU A 426 -3.30 -1.08 2.38
CA LEU A 426 -2.85 0.28 2.11
C LEU A 426 -1.86 0.74 3.19
N TRP A 427 -0.76 1.37 2.81
CA TRP A 427 0.23 1.93 3.73
C TRP A 427 0.36 3.44 3.53
N GLY A 428 0.70 4.13 4.62
CA GLY A 428 0.96 5.57 4.58
C GLY A 428 2.43 5.89 4.46
N VAL A 429 2.74 6.95 3.72
CA VAL A 429 4.07 7.55 3.64
C VAL A 429 3.96 9.00 4.14
N PRO A 430 4.09 9.25 5.45
CA PRO A 430 4.08 10.60 5.99
C PRO A 430 5.33 11.40 5.59
N GLN A 431 5.15 12.71 5.43
CA GLN A 431 6.25 13.66 5.25
C GLN A 431 7.05 13.75 6.55
N ALA A 432 8.33 13.40 6.53
CA ALA A 432 9.28 13.63 7.63
C ALA A 432 10.49 14.46 7.15
N PHE A 433 10.34 15.19 6.06
CA PHE A 433 11.39 15.99 5.42
C PHE A 433 10.89 17.43 5.15
N GLY A 434 11.79 18.30 4.70
CA GLY A 434 11.44 19.64 4.25
C GLY A 434 12.64 20.52 3.91
N ASN A 435 12.40 21.80 3.68
CA ASN A 435 13.37 22.74 3.08
C ASN A 435 13.86 22.26 1.71
N GLU A 436 12.95 21.70 0.91
CA GLU A 436 13.27 21.09 -0.39
C GLU A 436 12.27 21.50 -1.47
N THR A 437 12.25 20.78 -2.59
CA THR A 437 11.63 21.12 -3.89
C THR A 437 10.29 21.86 -3.78
N PHE A 438 9.30 21.30 -3.08
CA PHE A 438 7.96 21.91 -2.91
C PHE A 438 7.65 22.35 -1.47
N TRP A 439 8.39 21.86 -0.47
CA TRP A 439 8.07 22.01 0.95
C TRP A 439 9.01 22.99 1.64
N ALA A 440 8.44 24.10 2.12
CA ALA A 440 9.22 25.23 2.63
C ALA A 440 9.86 25.01 4.01
N ARG A 441 9.48 23.94 4.73
CA ARG A 441 10.04 23.56 6.04
C ARG A 441 9.74 22.09 6.36
N TYR A 442 10.45 21.57 7.35
CA TYR A 442 10.12 20.30 8.00
C TYR A 442 8.79 20.41 8.78
N PRO A 443 8.09 19.29 8.97
CA PRO A 443 7.08 19.17 10.00
C PRO A 443 7.63 19.46 11.39
N THR A 444 6.74 19.88 12.28
CA THR A 444 6.95 19.85 13.73
C THR A 444 6.70 18.43 14.25
N PRO A 445 7.22 18.08 15.44
CA PRO A 445 6.93 16.77 16.04
C PRO A 445 5.44 16.49 16.21
N GLU A 446 4.62 17.50 16.50
CA GLU A 446 3.18 17.36 16.61
C GLU A 446 2.50 17.11 15.26
N GLU A 447 2.94 17.81 14.20
CA GLU A 447 2.45 17.57 12.82
C GLU A 447 2.78 16.14 12.37
N GLU A 448 3.98 15.64 12.70
CA GLU A 448 4.40 14.26 12.41
C GLU A 448 3.49 13.22 13.06
N VAL A 449 3.15 13.41 14.35
CA VAL A 449 2.20 12.53 15.07
C VAL A 449 0.83 12.55 14.40
N VAL A 450 0.33 13.72 14.02
CA VAL A 450 -0.98 13.86 13.38
C VAL A 450 -1.00 13.09 12.05
N MET A 451 -0.01 13.27 11.18
CA MET A 451 0.02 12.57 9.87
C MET A 451 0.07 11.05 10.05
N ASN A 452 0.96 10.55 10.92
CA ASN A 452 1.09 9.12 11.21
C ASN A 452 -0.23 8.53 11.73
N MET A 453 -0.85 9.19 12.72
CA MET A 453 -2.06 8.66 13.34
C MET A 453 -3.31 8.80 12.47
N LEU A 454 -3.37 9.77 11.55
CA LEU A 454 -4.46 9.85 10.55
C LEU A 454 -4.42 8.66 9.59
N PHE A 455 -3.25 8.27 9.07
CA PHE A 455 -3.13 7.04 8.29
C PHE A 455 -3.59 5.82 9.10
N VAL A 456 -3.15 5.69 10.35
CA VAL A 456 -3.55 4.56 11.22
C VAL A 456 -5.07 4.55 11.44
N ASN A 457 -5.67 5.69 11.77
CA ASN A 457 -7.11 5.80 12.00
C ASN A 457 -7.95 5.44 10.77
N HIS A 458 -7.43 5.69 9.58
CA HIS A 458 -8.06 5.37 8.30
C HIS A 458 -7.67 3.98 7.75
N GLY A 459 -7.06 3.14 8.59
CA GLY A 459 -6.87 1.73 8.29
C GLY A 459 -5.58 1.38 7.57
N ALA A 460 -4.56 2.26 7.58
CA ALA A 460 -3.24 1.91 7.09
C ALA A 460 -2.67 0.69 7.83
N LYS A 461 -2.01 -0.20 7.10
CA LYS A 461 -1.45 -1.47 7.59
C LYS A 461 0.06 -1.47 7.74
N GLY A 462 0.67 -0.32 7.45
CA GLY A 462 2.07 -0.01 7.67
C GLY A 462 2.33 1.47 7.41
N ILE A 463 3.46 1.95 7.91
CA ILE A 463 3.93 3.33 7.75
C ILE A 463 5.41 3.31 7.36
N ALA A 464 5.74 4.01 6.27
CA ALA A 464 7.11 4.22 5.82
C ALA A 464 7.33 5.72 5.57
N MET A 465 7.90 6.45 6.52
CA MET A 465 8.05 7.92 6.42
C MET A 465 9.18 8.31 5.47
N TRP A 466 8.99 9.35 4.64
CA TRP A 466 10.05 9.91 3.80
C TRP A 466 10.66 11.15 4.47
N ASP A 467 11.93 11.19 4.83
CA ASP A 467 12.94 10.12 4.79
C ASP A 467 13.88 10.20 6.01
N TYR A 468 14.85 9.28 6.07
CA TYR A 468 15.82 9.18 7.16
C TYR A 468 17.25 9.21 6.64
N PRO A 469 18.15 10.00 7.26
CA PRO A 469 17.97 10.78 8.49
C PRO A 469 17.02 11.98 8.37
N THR A 470 16.29 12.24 9.45
CA THR A 470 15.43 13.42 9.61
C THR A 470 15.91 14.29 10.79
N GLU A 471 15.23 15.40 11.03
CA GLU A 471 15.46 16.27 12.19
C GLU A 471 15.38 15.47 13.51
N PRO A 472 16.28 15.72 14.48
CA PRO A 472 16.35 14.92 15.71
C PRO A 472 15.02 14.81 16.48
N ASP A 473 14.23 15.88 16.50
CA ASP A 473 12.94 15.90 17.20
C ASP A 473 11.88 15.06 16.47
N LEU A 474 11.92 15.02 15.14
CA LEU A 474 11.08 14.11 14.34
C LEU A 474 11.48 12.65 14.56
N ALA A 475 12.79 12.35 14.56
CA ALA A 475 13.29 11.01 14.87
C ALA A 475 12.95 10.57 16.31
N ASN A 476 12.84 11.50 17.26
CA ASN A 476 12.46 11.21 18.64
C ASN A 476 10.98 10.86 18.77
N VAL A 477 10.09 11.64 18.15
CA VAL A 477 8.65 11.40 18.25
C VAL A 477 8.23 10.14 17.48
N THR A 478 8.82 9.90 16.32
CA THR A 478 8.58 8.67 15.52
C THR A 478 9.18 7.44 16.20
N SER A 479 10.32 7.55 16.90
CA SER A 479 10.82 6.47 17.78
C SER A 479 9.83 6.14 18.90
N ALA A 480 9.21 7.16 19.51
CA ALA A 480 8.21 6.95 20.55
C ALA A 480 6.94 6.27 19.98
N LEU A 481 6.45 6.73 18.82
CA LEU A 481 5.32 6.12 18.13
C LEU A 481 5.62 4.67 17.72
N SER A 482 6.80 4.41 17.18
CA SER A 482 7.23 3.09 16.76
C SER A 482 7.11 2.09 17.91
N LYS A 483 7.64 2.41 19.10
CA LYS A 483 7.55 1.55 20.29
C LYS A 483 6.12 1.26 20.76
N VAL A 484 5.16 2.13 20.42
CA VAL A 484 3.74 1.93 20.70
C VAL A 484 3.09 1.08 19.61
N LEU A 485 3.18 1.52 18.34
CA LEU A 485 2.48 0.93 17.20
C LEU A 485 2.98 -0.48 16.85
N THR A 486 4.28 -0.75 17.06
CA THR A 486 4.86 -2.08 16.81
C THR A 486 4.73 -3.03 17.99
N SER A 487 4.25 -2.56 19.15
CA SER A 487 4.03 -3.42 20.31
C SER A 487 2.93 -4.43 20.04
N ASN A 488 3.10 -5.68 20.50
CA ASN A 488 2.09 -6.74 20.36
C ASN A 488 0.69 -6.32 20.88
N THR A 489 0.64 -5.44 21.89
CA THR A 489 -0.63 -4.95 22.42
C THR A 489 -1.37 -4.14 21.36
N VAL A 490 -0.73 -3.14 20.75
CA VAL A 490 -1.38 -2.24 19.79
C VAL A 490 -1.53 -2.91 18.43
N SER A 491 -0.47 -3.56 17.92
CA SER A 491 -0.49 -4.19 16.60
C SER A 491 -1.56 -5.28 16.49
N SER A 492 -1.88 -5.99 17.58
CA SER A 492 -2.98 -6.97 17.60
C SER A 492 -4.37 -6.36 17.37
N PHE A 493 -4.60 -5.10 17.74
CA PHE A 493 -5.83 -4.38 17.38
C PHE A 493 -5.78 -3.94 15.91
N LEU A 494 -4.68 -3.28 15.52
CA LEU A 494 -4.55 -2.69 14.18
C LEU A 494 -4.63 -3.74 13.06
N LEU A 495 -4.16 -4.96 13.33
CA LEU A 495 -4.08 -6.07 12.38
C LEU A 495 -5.03 -7.23 12.70
N GLY A 496 -5.69 -7.24 13.85
CA GLY A 496 -6.60 -8.30 14.28
C GLY A 496 -8.09 -7.92 14.27
N SER A 497 -8.43 -6.68 13.90
CA SER A 497 -9.81 -6.26 13.70
C SER A 497 -9.92 -5.21 12.59
N PHE A 498 -11.15 -5.01 12.12
CA PHE A 498 -11.50 -3.83 11.34
C PHE A 498 -11.42 -2.57 12.22
N HIS A 499 -11.04 -1.45 11.62
CA HIS A 499 -11.20 -0.14 12.23
C HIS A 499 -12.66 0.32 12.05
N ALA A 500 -13.15 1.14 12.96
CA ALA A 500 -14.44 1.82 12.83
C ALA A 500 -14.25 3.31 13.10
N GLN A 501 -14.61 4.12 12.11
CA GLN A 501 -14.65 5.57 12.23
C GLN A 501 -15.72 5.99 13.25
N LEU A 502 -15.36 6.92 14.14
CA LEU A 502 -16.22 7.41 15.21
C LEU A 502 -16.68 8.84 14.91
N SER A 503 -17.99 9.07 15.00
CA SER A 503 -18.53 10.43 14.93
C SER A 503 -18.17 11.24 16.18
N VAL A 504 -17.61 12.44 15.98
CA VAL A 504 -17.28 13.38 17.06
C VAL A 504 -18.16 14.62 16.97
N ASP A 505 -19.08 14.76 17.92
CA ASP A 505 -20.04 15.87 17.93
C ASP A 505 -19.36 17.21 18.28
N GLY A 506 -19.66 18.24 17.48
CA GLY A 506 -19.27 19.63 17.76
C GLY A 506 -17.78 19.95 17.54
N LEU A 507 -16.96 18.99 17.12
CA LEU A 507 -15.52 19.17 16.88
C LEU A 507 -15.14 18.65 15.47
N PRO A 508 -15.40 19.43 14.40
CA PRO A 508 -15.30 18.95 13.00
C PRO A 508 -13.88 18.61 12.54
N ARG A 509 -12.86 19.01 13.30
CA ARG A 509 -11.44 18.71 13.03
C ARG A 509 -10.82 17.76 14.04
N VAL A 510 -11.66 17.00 14.75
CA VAL A 510 -11.21 15.85 15.54
C VAL A 510 -11.55 14.59 14.74
N ASP A 511 -10.52 13.80 14.49
CA ASP A 511 -10.61 12.49 13.89
C ASP A 511 -10.55 11.43 14.99
N ALA A 512 -11.36 10.38 14.89
CA ALA A 512 -11.39 9.33 15.91
C ALA A 512 -11.74 7.98 15.30
N ALA A 513 -10.97 6.96 15.68
CA ALA A 513 -11.16 5.60 15.23
C ALA A 513 -11.11 4.61 16.40
N SER A 514 -11.76 3.46 16.21
CA SER A 514 -11.77 2.37 17.20
C SER A 514 -11.52 1.00 16.60
N TRP A 515 -10.99 0.11 17.43
CA TRP A 515 -10.74 -1.30 17.13
C TRP A 515 -11.24 -2.16 18.28
N ILE A 516 -11.92 -3.25 17.97
CA ILE A 516 -12.49 -4.16 18.96
C ILE A 516 -11.93 -5.56 18.72
N VAL A 517 -11.23 -6.07 19.73
CA VAL A 517 -10.73 -7.46 19.75
C VAL A 517 -11.28 -8.14 21.00
N GLY A 518 -12.17 -9.10 20.79
CA GLY A 518 -12.86 -9.79 21.88
C GLY A 518 -13.67 -8.83 22.76
N SER A 519 -13.21 -8.61 23.99
CA SER A 519 -13.86 -7.71 24.97
C SER A 519 -13.11 -6.39 25.21
N GLN A 520 -12.03 -6.15 24.46
CA GLN A 520 -11.19 -4.98 24.59
C GLN A 520 -11.44 -3.99 23.45
N LEU A 521 -11.24 -2.72 23.74
CA LEU A 521 -11.45 -1.60 22.83
C LEU A 521 -10.21 -0.71 22.85
N LEU A 522 -9.64 -0.47 21.67
CA LEU A 522 -8.64 0.57 21.44
C LEU A 522 -9.34 1.76 20.78
N ILE A 523 -9.08 2.97 21.27
CA ILE A 523 -9.56 4.22 20.68
C ILE A 523 -8.35 5.10 20.40
N SER A 524 -8.29 5.67 19.20
CA SER A 524 -7.37 6.72 18.81
C SER A 524 -8.15 7.98 18.53
N VAL A 525 -7.65 9.13 19.00
CA VAL A 525 -8.27 10.45 18.79
C VAL A 525 -7.17 11.42 18.38
N VAL A 526 -7.34 12.04 17.22
CA VAL A 526 -6.38 12.96 16.62
C VAL A 526 -7.04 14.32 16.43
N ASN A 527 -6.38 15.38 16.88
CA ASN A 527 -6.85 16.75 16.69
C ASN A 527 -6.09 17.39 15.53
N LYS A 528 -6.78 17.69 14.43
CA LYS A 528 -6.24 18.36 13.26
C LYS A 528 -6.21 19.89 13.40
N ASN A 529 -6.76 20.44 14.49
CA ASN A 529 -6.67 21.87 14.74
C ASN A 529 -5.22 22.23 15.09
N TYR A 530 -4.61 22.95 14.17
CA TYR A 530 -3.31 23.56 14.36
C TYR A 530 -3.42 25.07 14.10
N VAL A 531 -2.68 25.85 14.86
CA VAL A 531 -2.50 27.28 14.61
C VAL A 531 -1.15 27.45 13.95
N GLU A 532 -1.12 28.01 12.75
CA GLU A 532 0.12 28.30 12.04
C GLU A 532 1.11 29.07 12.91
N SER A 533 2.38 28.65 12.91
CA SER A 533 3.47 29.55 13.26
C SER A 533 3.53 30.67 12.22
N PRO A 534 3.60 31.96 12.59
CA PRO A 534 3.39 33.12 11.69
C PRO A 534 4.45 33.35 10.59
N MET A 535 5.17 32.32 10.10
CA MET A 535 6.19 32.42 9.05
C MET A 535 5.74 31.96 7.65
N ALA A 536 4.43 31.95 7.35
CA ALA A 536 3.92 31.68 6.01
C ALA A 536 3.38 32.93 5.26
N ASN A 537 3.71 34.14 5.72
CA ASN A 537 3.38 35.37 4.98
C ASN A 537 4.57 35.83 4.12
N TRP A 538 4.80 35.17 2.99
CA TRP A 538 5.56 35.79 1.91
C TRP A 538 4.73 36.95 1.33
N LYS A 539 5.09 38.18 1.71
CA LYS A 539 4.59 39.38 1.03
C LYS A 539 5.19 39.42 -0.38
N LYS A 540 4.32 39.34 -1.38
CA LYS A 540 4.59 39.76 -2.76
C LYS A 540 5.42 41.07 -2.77
N PRO A 541 6.54 41.17 -3.51
CA PRO A 541 7.19 42.44 -3.71
C PRO A 541 6.20 43.38 -4.43
N SER A 542 5.77 44.44 -3.75
CA SER A 542 5.01 45.52 -4.35
C SER A 542 5.91 46.27 -5.34
N GLY A 543 5.76 45.96 -6.62
CA GLY A 543 6.60 46.54 -7.67
C GLY A 543 6.02 46.39 -9.08
N ALA A 544 4.71 46.54 -9.25
CA ALA A 544 4.12 46.80 -10.56
C ALA A 544 3.59 48.23 -10.55
N VAL A 545 4.41 49.15 -11.05
CA VAL A 545 4.02 50.53 -11.33
C VAL A 545 3.08 50.50 -12.54
N THR A 546 1.79 50.74 -12.32
CA THR A 546 0.89 51.22 -13.37
C THR A 546 1.20 52.69 -13.61
N GLY A 547 1.69 53.03 -14.79
CA GLY A 547 1.84 54.40 -15.27
C GLY A 547 1.33 54.51 -16.70
N ASN A 548 0.19 55.21 -16.85
CA ASN A 548 -0.48 55.75 -18.04
C ASN A 548 -0.50 54.95 -19.35
#